data_AF-A0A6B3IHT4-F1
#
_entry.id   AF-A0A6B3IHT4-F1
#
_cell.length_a   1.000
_cell.length_b   1.000
_cell.length_c   1.000
_cell.angle_alpha   90.00
_cell.angle_beta   90.00
_cell.angle_gamma   90.00
#
_symmetry.space_group_name_H-M   'P 1'
#
loop_
_entity.id
_entity.type
_entity.pdbx_description
1 polymer ?
#
loop_
_entity_poly.entity_id
_entity_poly.type
_entity_poly.pdbx_seq_one_letter_code
_entity_poly.pdbx_strand_id
1 'polypeptide(L)'
;HDARLETDGWLRAGFDDRAWSRAEEPAEAVTAELVAAVDAPSRVVAELKARAVTEPRPGVFVFDLGQNMVGAVRLRVSGRAGTTVRLRHAEVLNPDGTVYTTNLRTAAATDHYTLKGGGRETYEPRFTFHGFRYVEVTGYPGRPPRDAVVGRVIHTDA
;
A
#
# COMPACT_ATOMS: atom_id res chain seq x y z
N HIS A 1 2.09 -5.48 5.81
CA HIS A 1 3.23 -6.20 5.20
C HIS A 1 4.44 -6.09 6.10
N ASP A 2 5.07 -7.22 6.44
CA ASP A 2 6.33 -7.24 7.18
C ASP A 2 7.43 -7.77 6.28
N ALA A 3 8.33 -6.90 5.82
CA ALA A 3 9.37 -7.25 4.88
C ALA A 3 10.43 -8.19 5.49
N ARG A 4 10.49 -8.32 6.82
CA ARG A 4 11.39 -9.25 7.50
C ARG A 4 10.99 -10.72 7.31
N LEU A 5 9.75 -10.95 6.88
CA LEU A 5 9.20 -12.28 6.59
C LEU A 5 9.30 -12.63 5.11
N GLU A 6 9.96 -11.81 4.29
CA GLU A 6 10.17 -12.11 2.88
C GLU A 6 11.09 -13.32 2.69
N THR A 7 10.68 -14.22 1.81
CA THR A 7 11.40 -15.45 1.45
C THR A 7 12.12 -15.26 0.12
N ASP A 8 13.25 -14.56 0.13
CA ASP A 8 13.96 -14.20 -1.11
C ASP A 8 14.24 -15.42 -2.00
N GLY A 9 13.82 -15.33 -3.27
CA GLY A 9 14.04 -16.39 -4.27
C GLY A 9 12.92 -17.43 -4.38
N TRP A 10 11.88 -17.39 -3.54
CA TRP A 10 10.81 -18.41 -3.54
C TRP A 10 10.06 -18.61 -4.88
N LEU A 11 10.08 -17.61 -5.76
CA LEU A 11 9.49 -17.67 -7.10
C LEU A 11 10.45 -18.25 -8.17
N ARG A 12 11.66 -18.67 -7.79
CA ARG A 12 12.70 -19.15 -8.71
C ARG A 12 12.95 -20.65 -8.52
N ALA A 13 13.30 -21.32 -9.61
CA ALA A 13 13.78 -22.69 -9.56
C ALA A 13 15.03 -22.81 -8.68
N GLY A 14 15.17 -23.94 -7.98
CA GLY A 14 16.29 -24.22 -7.09
C GLY A 14 16.19 -23.56 -5.71
N PHE A 15 15.05 -22.94 -5.38
CA PHE A 15 14.77 -22.50 -4.01
C PHE A 15 14.62 -23.72 -3.08
N ASP A 16 15.10 -23.60 -1.84
CA ASP A 16 14.97 -24.64 -0.81
C ASP A 16 13.63 -24.48 -0.07
N ASP A 17 12.63 -25.24 -0.48
CA ASP A 17 11.29 -25.26 0.08
C ASP A 17 11.05 -26.43 1.06
N ARG A 18 12.09 -27.15 1.50
CA ARG A 18 11.94 -28.34 2.37
C ARG A 18 11.23 -28.07 3.70
N ALA A 19 11.25 -26.83 4.18
CA ALA A 19 10.58 -26.41 5.40
C ALA A 19 9.11 -25.99 5.18
N TRP A 20 8.62 -25.97 3.94
CA TRP A 20 7.25 -25.59 3.63
C TRP A 20 6.29 -26.74 3.91
N SER A 21 5.10 -26.40 4.42
CA SER A 21 4.01 -27.35 4.52
C SER A 21 3.49 -27.71 3.13
N ARG A 22 3.01 -28.95 2.97
CA ARG A 22 2.30 -29.36 1.77
C ARG A 22 0.97 -28.60 1.67
N ALA A 23 0.58 -28.26 0.45
CA ALA A 23 -0.76 -27.74 0.18
C ALA A 23 -1.80 -28.85 0.40
N GLU A 24 -2.99 -28.45 0.84
CA GLU A 24 -4.13 -29.33 1.07
C GLU A 24 -5.29 -28.93 0.15
N GLU A 25 -6.19 -29.87 -0.10
CA GLU A 25 -7.44 -29.57 -0.78
C GLU A 25 -8.31 -28.65 0.10
N PRO A 26 -9.02 -27.67 -0.48
CA PRO A 26 -9.90 -26.80 0.28
C PRO A 26 -11.04 -27.61 0.91
N ALA A 27 -11.38 -27.30 2.16
CA ALA A 27 -12.43 -28.00 2.91
C ALA A 27 -13.83 -27.85 2.28
N GLU A 28 -14.07 -26.75 1.56
CA GLU A 28 -15.31 -26.50 0.82
C GLU A 28 -15.00 -26.36 -0.67
N ALA A 29 -15.73 -27.12 -1.49
CA ALA A 29 -15.64 -27.01 -2.94
C ALA A 29 -16.41 -25.78 -3.41
N VAL A 30 -15.75 -24.92 -4.20
CA VAL A 30 -16.41 -23.86 -4.95
C VAL A 30 -17.14 -24.50 -6.14
N THR A 31 -18.47 -24.43 -6.15
CA THR A 31 -19.33 -25.07 -7.16
C THR A 31 -19.66 -24.17 -8.36
N ALA A 32 -19.11 -22.96 -8.39
CA ALA A 32 -19.32 -22.01 -9.48
C ALA A 32 -18.67 -22.51 -10.78
N GLU A 33 -19.31 -22.19 -11.92
CA GLU A 33 -18.75 -22.48 -13.24
C GLU A 33 -17.51 -21.62 -13.51
N LEU A 34 -16.44 -22.25 -14.01
CA LEU A 34 -15.23 -21.56 -14.42
C LEU A 34 -15.38 -21.04 -15.86
N VAL A 35 -15.45 -19.72 -16.02
CA VAL A 35 -15.56 -19.05 -17.33
C VAL A 35 -14.37 -18.12 -17.57
N ALA A 36 -14.09 -17.84 -18.84
CA ALA A 36 -13.13 -16.81 -19.22
C ALA A 36 -13.67 -15.42 -18.85
N ALA A 37 -12.80 -14.54 -18.31
CA ALA A 37 -13.17 -13.17 -18.00
C ALA A 37 -13.58 -12.40 -19.27
N VAL A 38 -14.66 -11.62 -19.19
CA VAL A 38 -15.20 -10.82 -20.30
C VAL A 38 -14.74 -9.36 -20.19
N ASP A 39 -14.72 -8.83 -18.96
CA ASP A 39 -14.20 -7.50 -18.67
C ASP A 39 -12.66 -7.49 -18.68
N ALA A 40 -12.09 -6.33 -19.01
CA ALA A 40 -10.66 -6.15 -18.93
C ALA A 40 -10.19 -6.25 -17.46
N PRO A 41 -9.02 -6.85 -17.20
CA PRO A 41 -8.51 -6.95 -15.85
C PRO A 41 -8.21 -5.55 -15.29
N SER A 42 -8.31 -5.41 -13.97
CA SER A 42 -7.83 -4.22 -13.30
C SER A 42 -6.30 -4.10 -13.41
N ARG A 43 -5.81 -2.93 -13.80
CA ARG A 43 -4.37 -2.64 -13.91
C ARG A 43 -4.05 -1.29 -13.27
N VAL A 44 -2.76 -1.07 -12.98
CA VAL A 44 -2.29 0.29 -12.74
C VAL A 44 -2.26 1.02 -14.08
N VAL A 45 -3.11 2.04 -14.23
CA VAL A 45 -3.22 2.81 -15.47
C VAL A 45 -2.43 4.13 -15.44
N ALA A 46 -2.13 4.64 -14.24
CA ALA A 46 -1.42 5.91 -14.06
C ALA A 46 -0.69 5.99 -12.72
N GLU A 47 0.30 6.89 -12.65
CA GLU A 47 0.97 7.28 -11.41
C GLU A 47 0.70 8.75 -11.08
N LEU A 48 0.32 9.03 -9.83
CA LEU A 48 0.16 10.39 -9.30
C LEU A 48 1.28 10.71 -8.32
N LYS A 49 2.17 11.61 -8.71
CA LYS A 49 3.21 12.15 -7.82
C LYS A 49 2.57 13.10 -6.81
N ALA A 50 2.98 13.01 -5.55
CA ALA A 50 2.54 13.98 -4.56
C ALA A 50 2.94 15.41 -4.97
N ARG A 51 1.99 16.33 -4.86
CA ARG A 51 2.16 17.75 -5.16
C ARG A 51 2.74 18.51 -3.97
N ALA A 52 2.31 18.17 -2.77
CA ALA A 52 2.75 18.80 -1.52
C ALA A 52 2.91 17.77 -0.40
N VAL A 53 3.75 18.12 0.57
CA VAL A 53 3.90 17.41 1.85
C VAL A 53 3.84 18.43 2.97
N THR A 54 2.88 18.26 3.88
CA THR A 54 2.75 19.07 5.09
C THR A 54 3.06 18.22 6.33
N GLU A 55 3.28 18.88 7.47
CA GLU A 55 3.47 18.23 8.77
C GLU A 55 2.52 18.91 9.78
N PRO A 56 1.21 18.61 9.75
CA PRO A 56 0.23 19.25 10.63
C PRO A 56 0.47 18.95 12.12
N ARG A 57 1.17 17.86 12.45
CA ARG A 57 1.62 17.53 13.81
C ARG A 57 3.03 16.92 13.74
N PRO A 58 3.86 17.05 14.80
CA PRO A 58 5.21 16.50 14.80
C PRO A 58 5.23 15.00 14.44
N GLY A 59 5.96 14.65 13.38
CA GLY A 59 6.08 13.26 12.90
C GLY A 59 4.84 12.70 12.19
N VAL A 60 3.83 13.53 11.94
CA VAL A 60 2.63 13.20 11.15
C VAL A 60 2.70 13.98 9.84
N PHE A 61 3.02 13.30 8.76
CA PHE A 61 3.14 13.92 7.43
C PHE A 61 1.89 13.67 6.62
N VAL A 62 1.42 14.67 5.86
CA VAL A 62 0.28 14.53 4.95
C VAL A 62 0.73 14.85 3.53
N PHE A 63 0.60 13.88 2.64
CA PHE A 63 0.87 13.99 1.22
C PHE A 63 -0.42 14.33 0.48
N ASP A 64 -0.41 15.39 -0.34
CA ASP A 64 -1.51 15.72 -1.26
C ASP A 64 -1.14 15.26 -2.67
N LEU A 65 -1.89 14.32 -3.25
CA LEU A 65 -1.70 13.88 -4.63
C LEU A 65 -2.28 14.85 -5.68
N GLY A 66 -3.06 15.83 -5.23
CA GLY A 66 -3.69 16.86 -6.06
C GLY A 66 -4.96 16.41 -6.77
N GLN A 67 -5.32 15.14 -6.66
CA GLN A 67 -6.49 14.53 -7.29
C GLN A 67 -7.02 13.43 -6.37
N ASN A 68 -8.34 13.37 -6.17
CA ASN A 68 -8.96 12.21 -5.53
C ASN A 68 -8.95 11.04 -6.52
N MET A 69 -8.32 9.93 -6.15
CA MET A 69 -8.07 8.76 -7.00
C MET A 69 -8.49 7.46 -6.32
N VAL A 70 -8.61 6.38 -7.10
CA VAL A 70 -8.84 5.02 -6.59
C VAL A 70 -7.61 4.16 -6.89
N GLY A 71 -7.13 3.43 -5.89
CA GLY A 71 -6.00 2.52 -6.02
C GLY A 71 -5.22 2.37 -4.72
N ALA A 72 -3.90 2.33 -4.81
CA ALA A 72 -3.02 2.22 -3.64
C ALA A 72 -1.81 3.15 -3.80
N VAL A 73 -0.90 3.15 -2.83
CA VAL A 73 0.35 3.93 -2.94
C VAL A 73 1.57 3.03 -3.09
N ARG A 74 2.55 3.53 -3.83
CA ARG A 74 3.95 3.12 -3.71
C ARG A 74 4.63 3.94 -2.64
N LEU A 75 5.14 3.27 -1.61
CA LEU A 75 6.02 3.85 -0.59
C LEU A 75 7.48 3.57 -0.92
N ARG A 76 8.33 4.59 -0.81
CA ARG A 76 9.80 4.47 -0.79
C ARG A 76 10.34 4.95 0.53
N VAL A 77 11.12 4.11 1.20
CA VAL A 77 11.61 4.38 2.55
C VAL A 77 12.95 3.70 2.80
N SER A 78 13.81 4.32 3.61
CA SER A 78 15.05 3.73 4.11
C SER A 78 15.09 3.89 5.61
N GLY A 79 15.42 2.83 6.35
CA GLY A 79 15.41 2.89 7.81
C GLY A 79 15.98 1.64 8.47
N ARG A 80 15.88 1.59 9.79
CA ARG A 80 16.29 0.42 10.57
C ARG A 80 15.26 -0.70 10.40
N ALA A 81 15.74 -1.94 10.32
CA ALA A 81 14.88 -3.13 10.34
C ALA A 81 13.91 -3.10 11.53
N GLY A 82 12.65 -3.49 11.31
CA GLY A 82 11.60 -3.47 12.32
C GLY A 82 10.91 -2.11 12.52
N THR A 83 11.38 -1.04 11.86
CA THR A 83 10.64 0.23 11.82
C THR A 83 9.33 0.02 11.05
N THR A 84 8.20 0.49 11.58
CA THR A 84 6.89 0.37 10.92
C THR A 84 6.39 1.74 10.46
N VAL A 85 6.16 1.86 9.16
CA VAL A 85 5.49 3.02 8.55
C VAL A 85 4.01 2.70 8.40
N ARG A 86 3.16 3.61 8.87
CA ARG A 86 1.70 3.53 8.73
C ARG A 86 1.21 4.57 7.74
N LEU A 87 0.34 4.13 6.83
CA LEU A 87 -0.23 4.91 5.73
C LEU A 87 -1.76 4.95 5.89
N ARG A 88 -2.33 6.10 6.24
CA ARG A 88 -3.81 6.27 6.26
C ARG A 88 -4.27 7.07 5.05
N HIS A 89 -5.36 6.64 4.43
CA HIS A 89 -5.87 7.23 3.21
C HIS A 89 -7.15 8.04 3.50
N ALA A 90 -7.27 9.23 2.89
CA ALA A 90 -8.43 10.09 3.08
C ALA A 90 -8.78 10.91 1.82
N GLU A 91 -10.06 11.21 1.67
CA GLU A 91 -10.57 12.01 0.56
C GLU A 91 -10.43 13.51 0.81
N VAL A 92 -10.54 13.93 2.08
CA VAL A 92 -10.53 15.33 2.51
C VAL A 92 -9.69 15.54 3.78
N LEU A 93 -9.37 16.80 4.06
CA LEU A 93 -8.65 17.22 5.26
C LEU A 93 -9.60 17.91 6.25
N ASN A 94 -9.24 17.85 7.53
CA ASN A 94 -9.76 18.73 8.55
C ASN A 94 -9.21 20.17 8.37
N PRO A 95 -9.83 21.18 9.00
CA PRO A 95 -9.31 22.55 8.99
C PRO A 95 -7.87 22.70 9.54
N ASP A 96 -7.42 21.78 10.42
CA ASP A 96 -6.06 21.76 10.97
C ASP A 96 -5.02 21.11 10.03
N GLY A 97 -5.45 20.68 8.83
CA GLY A 97 -4.59 20.02 7.84
C GLY A 97 -4.36 18.52 8.09
N THR A 98 -4.91 17.94 9.17
CA THR A 98 -4.90 16.48 9.36
C THR A 98 -5.92 15.78 8.46
N VAL A 99 -5.73 14.49 8.22
CA VAL A 99 -6.67 13.71 7.40
C VAL A 99 -8.01 13.51 8.10
N TYR A 100 -9.12 13.65 7.37
CA TYR A 100 -10.46 13.34 7.86
C TYR A 100 -10.90 11.97 7.34
N THR A 101 -11.18 11.04 8.25
CA THR A 101 -11.51 9.64 7.94
C THR A 101 -12.88 9.21 8.45
N THR A 102 -13.64 10.08 9.12
CA THR A 102 -14.92 9.71 9.73
C THR A 102 -15.96 9.28 8.69
N ASN A 103 -15.92 9.85 7.48
CA ASN A 103 -16.80 9.45 6.38
C ASN A 103 -16.53 8.03 5.85
N LEU A 104 -15.37 7.45 6.15
CA LEU A 104 -15.03 6.07 5.75
C LEU A 104 -15.76 5.00 6.59
N ARG A 105 -16.47 5.44 7.65
CA ARG A 105 -17.27 4.59 8.55
C ARG A 105 -16.42 3.46 9.15
N THR A 106 -16.67 2.21 8.76
CA THR A 106 -16.00 1.03 9.27
C THR A 106 -14.73 0.66 8.50
N ALA A 107 -14.49 1.28 7.34
CA ALA A 107 -13.29 1.04 6.56
C ALA A 107 -12.09 1.77 7.19
N ALA A 108 -11.12 1.01 7.70
CA ALA A 108 -9.91 1.59 8.28
C ALA A 108 -9.00 2.28 7.24
N ALA A 109 -9.02 1.82 5.98
CA ALA A 109 -8.23 2.37 4.86
C ALA A 109 -6.75 2.65 5.22
N THR A 110 -6.14 1.72 5.95
CA THR A 110 -4.81 1.89 6.54
C THR A 110 -3.89 0.72 6.20
N ASP A 111 -2.73 1.04 5.63
CA ASP A 111 -1.68 0.08 5.34
C ASP A 111 -0.52 0.22 6.34
N HIS A 112 0.11 -0.90 6.67
CA HIS A 112 1.29 -0.95 7.53
C HIS A 112 2.43 -1.67 6.81
N TYR A 113 3.61 -1.05 6.80
CA TYR A 113 4.84 -1.60 6.23
C TYR A 113 5.94 -1.64 7.29
N THR A 114 6.40 -2.83 7.64
CA THR A 114 7.56 -3.02 8.53
C THR A 114 8.80 -3.29 7.69
N LEU A 115 9.82 -2.45 7.87
CA LEU A 115 11.05 -2.47 7.10
C LEU A 115 11.92 -3.68 7.42
N LYS A 116 12.61 -4.22 6.42
CA LYS A 116 13.68 -5.21 6.60
C LYS A 116 15.06 -4.59 6.80
N GLY A 117 15.22 -3.30 6.48
CA GLY A 117 16.48 -2.58 6.57
C GLY A 117 17.46 -2.93 5.44
N GLY A 118 18.65 -2.32 5.48
CA GLY A 118 19.73 -2.64 4.54
C GLY A 118 19.71 -1.85 3.21
N GLY A 119 18.86 -0.83 3.08
CA GLY A 119 18.86 0.04 1.90
C GLY A 119 17.59 0.85 1.72
N ARG A 120 17.33 1.27 0.48
CA ARG A 120 16.06 1.88 0.07
C ARG A 120 15.08 0.79 -0.32
N GLU A 121 13.99 0.71 0.42
CA GLU A 121 12.92 -0.27 0.23
C GLU A 121 11.76 0.35 -0.58
N THR A 122 11.03 -0.50 -1.31
CA THR A 122 9.81 -0.13 -2.04
C THR A 122 8.67 -1.06 -1.65
N TYR A 123 7.54 -0.48 -1.27
CA TYR A 123 6.34 -1.19 -0.88
C TYR A 123 5.15 -0.74 -1.73
N GLU A 124 4.38 -1.70 -2.25
CA GLU A 124 3.10 -1.49 -2.94
C GLU A 124 2.10 -2.56 -2.42
N PRO A 125 0.95 -2.17 -1.84
CA PRO A 125 -0.10 -3.11 -1.48
C PRO A 125 -0.65 -3.83 -2.72
N ARG A 126 -0.99 -5.12 -2.58
CA ARG A 126 -1.49 -5.95 -3.71
C ARG A 126 -2.96 -6.33 -3.60
N PHE A 127 -3.49 -6.45 -2.38
CA PHE A 127 -4.81 -7.03 -2.11
C PHE A 127 -5.75 -6.05 -1.38
N THR A 128 -5.55 -4.76 -1.60
CA THR A 128 -6.42 -3.69 -1.11
C THR A 128 -6.37 -2.50 -2.06
N PHE A 129 -7.39 -1.66 -2.02
CA PHE A 129 -7.44 -0.38 -2.70
C PHE A 129 -8.27 0.60 -1.86
N HIS A 130 -8.01 1.89 -2.03
CA HIS A 130 -8.63 2.98 -1.29
C HIS A 130 -9.05 4.07 -2.27
N GLY A 131 -10.10 4.83 -1.92
CA GLY A 131 -10.42 6.11 -2.56
C GLY A 131 -9.82 7.26 -1.73
N PHE A 132 -8.90 8.03 -2.32
CA PHE A 132 -8.18 9.07 -1.58
C PHE A 132 -7.51 10.12 -2.46
N ARG A 133 -7.35 11.30 -1.89
CA ARG A 133 -6.45 12.37 -2.37
C ARG A 133 -5.25 12.54 -1.46
N TYR A 134 -5.45 12.33 -0.16
CA TYR A 134 -4.47 12.59 0.88
C TYR A 134 -3.98 11.29 1.52
N VAL A 135 -2.70 11.26 1.84
CA VAL A 135 -2.05 10.12 2.50
C VAL A 135 -1.34 10.63 3.74
N GLU A 136 -1.81 10.22 4.92
CA GLU A 136 -1.09 10.44 6.16
C GLU A 136 0.00 9.37 6.31
N VAL A 137 1.23 9.80 6.55
CA VAL A 137 2.39 8.96 6.81
C VAL A 137 2.86 9.20 8.24
N THR A 138 2.89 8.13 9.03
CA THR A 138 3.39 8.14 10.42
C THR A 138 4.42 7.04 10.62
N GLY A 139 5.37 7.23 11.53
CA GLY A 139 6.47 6.28 11.76
C GLY A 139 7.54 6.27 10.66
N TYR A 140 7.52 7.25 9.74
CA TYR A 140 8.58 7.39 8.74
C TYR A 140 9.92 7.73 9.42
N PRO A 141 11.04 7.06 9.07
CA PRO A 141 12.35 7.38 9.61
C PRO A 141 12.83 8.74 9.08
N GLY A 142 12.70 9.77 9.91
CA GLY A 142 13.01 11.16 9.55
C GLY A 142 11.88 11.84 8.78
N ARG A 143 12.23 12.87 7.99
CA ARG A 143 11.26 13.60 7.16
C ARG A 143 11.15 12.94 5.78
N PRO A 144 9.97 12.49 5.36
CA PRO A 144 9.83 11.85 4.06
C PRO A 144 9.97 12.88 2.93
N PRO A 145 10.75 12.59 1.87
CA PRO A 145 10.78 13.42 0.68
C PRO A 145 9.45 13.32 -0.08
N ARG A 146 9.18 14.30 -0.95
CA ARG A 146 7.92 14.34 -1.72
C ARG A 146 7.71 13.10 -2.61
N ASP A 147 8.79 12.47 -3.10
CA ASP A 147 8.73 11.26 -3.92
C ASP A 147 8.64 9.96 -3.09
N ALA A 148 8.55 10.05 -1.76
CA ALA A 148 8.37 8.89 -0.88
C ALA A 148 7.02 8.20 -1.11
N VAL A 149 6.00 8.95 -1.53
CA VAL A 149 4.66 8.43 -1.81
C VAL A 149 4.27 8.76 -3.24
N VAL A 150 3.85 7.75 -3.99
CA VAL A 150 3.27 7.90 -5.33
C VAL A 150 1.96 7.13 -5.38
N GLY A 151 0.87 7.78 -5.75
CA GLY A 151 -0.42 7.12 -6.00
C GLY A 151 -0.35 6.25 -7.25
N ARG A 152 -0.86 5.03 -7.16
CA ARG A 152 -0.99 4.04 -8.24
C ARG A 152 -2.48 3.93 -8.57
N VAL A 153 -2.92 4.58 -9.64
CA VAL A 153 -4.34 4.59 -10.05
C VAL A 153 -4.70 3.24 -10.63
N ILE A 154 -5.74 2.59 -10.08
CA ILE A 154 -6.16 1.23 -10.44
C ILE A 154 -7.63 1.25 -10.85
N HIS A 155 -7.90 0.75 -12.05
CA HIS A 155 -9.24 0.39 -12.51
C HIS A 155 -9.15 -0.59 -13.69
N THR A 156 -10.30 -1.05 -14.19
CA THR A 156 -10.44 -1.82 -15.43
C THR A 156 -9.77 -1.09 -16.60
N ASP A 157 -8.87 -1.76 -17.30
CA ASP A 157 -8.06 -1.20 -18.40
C ASP A 157 -8.81 -1.35 -19.74
N ALA A 158 -9.80 -0.48 -19.96
CA ALA A 158 -10.67 -0.44 -21.14
C ALA A 158 -10.37 0.75 -22.05
#